data_AF-A0A2D7W7E1-F1
#
_entry.id   AF-A0A2D7W7E1-F1
#
_cell.length_a   1.000
_cell.length_b   1.000
_cell.length_c   1.000
_cell.angle_alpha   90.00
_cell.angle_beta   90.00
_cell.angle_gamma   90.00
#
_symmetry.space_group_name_H-M   'P 1'
#
loop_
_entity.id
_entity.type
_entity.pdbx_description
1 polymer ?
#
loop_
_entity_poly.entity_id
_entity_poly.type
_entity_poly.pdbx_seq_one_letter_code
_entity_poly.pdbx_strand_id
1 'polypeptide(L)'
;MTAWNGEWRPSAMKGIESDSAAPKGFRNLTLAGLGLKCEIIEPIQLSNIEDWDFLTSELESWGQVPENKSINSISTEEKNRGLVALISAENEWIADFLPWNRDSQLSMISEAKISVSIPYIGGYKWEGKDIIAFRKNQKKDNTILEKLESTIKQNDVENTNKILYKCGSVLGQYHSEVESILTTPYDHKRWNSRIESLEEKLRASFIWRGKFSKKTPCIISLRDVRFSDFQSGKIAINRPRLSDCLEVPNCDFPAIRDLSSLIHDLSRMIYRLNDRIDITSLRSSLIEGWKSTAPENWASKEAFYAYYGGLVIWEYEQCLLDVIEATANQSGPPEPAITTLAYVKSFQKKMFNNRTIAMLGWMGMFFGASSIINSIPFELMDLPIPLIFFTGGFGLLKYYQKLSPPPEFPLNKSFL
;
A
#
# COMPACT_ATOMS: atom_id res chain seq x y z
N MET A 1 -32.31 22.56 2.74
CA MET A 1 -30.89 22.20 2.60
C MET A 1 -30.66 20.93 3.39
N THR A 2 -30.46 19.80 2.72
CA THR A 2 -29.90 18.62 3.39
C THR A 2 -28.42 18.89 3.56
N ALA A 3 -28.01 19.22 4.80
CA ALA A 3 -26.61 19.23 5.15
C ALA A 3 -26.03 17.83 4.86
N TRP A 4 -24.82 17.76 4.31
CA TRP A 4 -24.19 16.47 4.05
C TRP A 4 -24.08 15.65 5.33
N ASN A 5 -24.38 14.37 5.22
CA ASN A 5 -24.24 13.42 6.32
C ASN A 5 -22.76 13.29 6.71
N GLY A 6 -21.86 13.51 5.75
CA GLY A 6 -20.42 13.44 5.92
C GLY A 6 -19.95 11.99 6.05
N GLU A 7 -20.43 11.10 5.17
CA GLU A 7 -20.12 9.65 5.25
C GLU A 7 -18.63 9.32 5.21
N TRP A 8 -17.79 10.21 4.67
CA TRP A 8 -16.33 10.08 4.66
C TRP A 8 -15.66 10.48 5.98
N ARG A 9 -16.36 11.22 6.85
CA ARG A 9 -15.80 11.64 8.13
C ARG A 9 -15.76 10.44 9.07
N PRO A 10 -14.66 10.21 9.79
CA PRO A 10 -14.61 9.14 10.77
C PRO A 10 -15.69 9.33 11.83
N SER A 11 -16.57 8.34 11.96
CA SER A 11 -17.81 8.45 12.76
C SER A 11 -17.56 8.67 14.25
N ALA A 12 -16.39 8.25 14.77
CA ALA A 12 -16.05 8.37 16.19
C ALA A 12 -15.19 9.60 16.51
N MET A 13 -14.90 10.45 15.53
CA MET A 13 -14.08 11.65 15.70
C MET A 13 -14.96 12.90 15.63
N LYS A 14 -14.63 13.91 16.44
CA LYS A 14 -15.36 15.18 16.49
C LYS A 14 -14.59 16.26 15.78
N GLY A 15 -15.30 17.13 15.07
CA GLY A 15 -14.75 18.37 14.53
C GLY A 15 -14.37 19.33 15.66
N ILE A 16 -13.17 19.87 15.55
CA ILE A 16 -12.62 20.94 16.37
C ILE A 16 -12.35 22.11 15.40
N GLU A 17 -12.49 23.34 15.91
CA GLU A 17 -12.08 24.53 15.15
C GLU A 17 -10.64 24.38 14.66
N SER A 18 -10.45 24.71 13.39
CA SER A 18 -9.17 24.56 12.70
C SER A 18 -8.70 25.95 12.29
N ASP A 19 -7.53 26.36 12.76
CA ASP A 19 -6.94 27.66 12.41
C ASP A 19 -6.31 27.69 11.01
N SER A 20 -6.27 26.54 10.34
CA SER A 20 -5.67 26.36 9.03
C SER A 20 -6.56 26.92 7.93
N ALA A 21 -5.94 27.67 7.02
CA ALA A 21 -6.61 28.24 5.87
C ALA A 21 -7.31 27.16 5.01
N ALA A 22 -8.34 27.59 4.30
CA ALA A 22 -9.05 26.82 3.30
C ALA A 22 -9.33 27.73 2.09
N PRO A 23 -9.45 27.15 0.89
CA PRO A 23 -9.86 27.91 -0.26
C PRO A 23 -11.32 28.37 -0.18
N LYS A 24 -11.70 29.39 -0.94
CA LYS A 24 -13.08 29.85 -1.10
C LYS A 24 -14.02 28.69 -1.42
N GLY A 25 -15.15 28.67 -0.72
CA GLY A 25 -16.13 27.61 -0.84
C GLY A 25 -15.76 26.33 -0.11
N PHE A 26 -14.56 26.22 0.46
CA PHE A 26 -14.14 25.10 1.30
C PHE A 26 -14.06 25.51 2.76
N ARG A 27 -14.15 24.51 3.63
CA ARG A 27 -13.81 24.63 5.04
C ARG A 27 -12.75 23.61 5.40
N ASN A 28 -11.89 23.99 6.33
CA ASN A 28 -10.94 23.08 6.94
C ASN A 28 -11.53 22.59 8.27
N LEU A 29 -11.44 21.29 8.53
CA LEU A 29 -11.91 20.68 9.76
C LEU A 29 -10.79 19.83 10.34
N THR A 30 -10.46 20.10 11.61
CA THR A 30 -9.65 19.18 12.38
C THR A 30 -10.58 18.19 13.07
N LEU A 31 -10.51 16.92 12.70
CA LEU A 31 -11.20 15.83 13.36
C LEU A 31 -10.27 15.21 14.41
N ALA A 32 -10.75 15.04 15.65
CA ALA A 32 -10.00 14.39 16.70
C ALA A 32 -10.88 13.46 17.54
N GLY A 33 -10.29 12.36 18.02
CA GLY A 33 -10.96 11.37 18.86
C GLY A 33 -10.07 10.16 19.08
N LEU A 34 -10.21 9.49 20.23
CA LEU A 34 -9.50 8.23 20.54
C LEU A 34 -7.96 8.32 20.44
N GLY A 35 -7.38 9.50 20.67
CA GLY A 35 -5.94 9.75 20.51
C GLY A 35 -5.48 9.92 19.06
N LEU A 36 -6.41 9.95 18.10
CA LEU A 36 -6.17 10.20 16.69
C LEU A 36 -6.55 11.65 16.32
N LYS A 37 -5.85 12.19 15.32
CA LYS A 37 -6.13 13.50 14.69
C LYS A 37 -6.02 13.35 13.19
N CYS A 38 -6.94 13.98 12.45
CA CYS A 38 -6.95 14.05 11.00
C CYS A 38 -7.48 15.43 10.61
N GLU A 39 -6.81 16.12 9.69
CA GLU A 39 -7.32 17.42 9.19
C GLU A 39 -7.77 17.22 7.75
N ILE A 40 -9.01 17.64 7.49
CA ILE A 40 -9.69 17.47 6.21
C ILE A 40 -10.09 18.81 5.63
N ILE A 41 -10.12 18.88 4.32
CA ILE A 41 -10.67 19.97 3.54
C ILE A 41 -11.91 19.46 2.82
N GLU A 42 -13.03 20.15 2.96
CA GLU A 42 -14.27 19.74 2.28
C GLU A 42 -15.02 20.96 1.78
N PRO A 43 -15.78 20.82 0.69
CA PRO A 43 -16.59 21.93 0.20
C PRO A 43 -17.63 22.34 1.27
N ILE A 44 -18.12 23.57 1.24
CA ILE A 44 -19.16 24.06 2.15
C ILE A 44 -20.53 23.69 1.60
N GLN A 45 -20.69 23.83 0.28
CA GLN A 45 -21.91 23.56 -0.44
C GLN A 45 -21.59 23.25 -1.91
N LEU A 46 -22.35 22.35 -2.53
CA LEU A 46 -22.31 22.07 -3.96
C LEU A 46 -23.69 21.56 -4.40
N SER A 47 -24.60 22.48 -4.70
CA SER A 47 -25.99 22.18 -5.12
C SER A 47 -26.31 22.67 -6.52
N ASN A 48 -25.57 23.64 -7.04
CA ASN A 48 -25.79 24.26 -8.35
C ASN A 48 -24.45 24.66 -9.00
N ILE A 49 -24.54 25.29 -10.17
CA ILE A 49 -23.37 25.70 -10.96
C ILE A 49 -22.67 26.91 -10.32
N GLU A 50 -23.42 27.80 -9.66
CA GLU A 50 -22.85 28.95 -8.96
C GLU A 50 -21.94 28.52 -7.79
N ASP A 51 -22.34 27.49 -7.04
CA ASP A 51 -21.54 26.89 -5.98
C ASP A 51 -20.23 26.33 -6.54
N TRP A 52 -20.28 25.72 -7.73
CA TRP A 52 -19.10 25.19 -8.43
C TRP A 52 -18.13 26.29 -8.89
N ASP A 53 -18.66 27.35 -9.49
CA ASP A 53 -17.87 28.52 -9.90
C ASP A 53 -17.20 29.17 -8.70
N PHE A 54 -17.91 29.26 -7.58
CA PHE A 54 -17.35 29.77 -6.33
C PHE A 54 -16.22 28.89 -5.80
N LEU A 55 -16.42 27.57 -5.73
CA LEU A 55 -15.42 26.58 -5.27
C LEU A 55 -14.14 26.60 -6.12
N THR A 56 -14.28 26.75 -7.43
CA THR A 56 -13.15 26.64 -8.37
C THR A 56 -12.44 27.98 -8.63
N SER A 57 -13.01 29.11 -8.17
CA SER A 57 -12.57 30.47 -8.50
C SER A 57 -11.12 30.81 -8.14
N GLU A 58 -10.53 30.15 -7.16
CA GLU A 58 -9.17 30.40 -6.69
C GLU A 58 -8.27 29.16 -6.71
N LEU A 59 -8.76 28.08 -7.31
CA LEU A 59 -7.98 26.86 -7.47
C LEU A 59 -7.17 26.92 -8.76
N GLU A 60 -5.96 26.37 -8.73
CA GLU A 60 -5.11 26.22 -9.90
C GLU A 60 -5.51 24.95 -10.66
N SER A 61 -5.94 25.08 -11.91
CA SER A 61 -6.28 23.92 -12.74
C SER A 61 -5.04 23.19 -13.26
N TRP A 62 -5.16 21.88 -13.46
CA TRP A 62 -4.16 21.08 -14.16
C TRP A 62 -4.84 20.04 -15.05
N GLY A 63 -4.17 19.63 -16.13
CA GLY A 63 -4.73 18.69 -17.10
C GLY A 63 -6.02 19.20 -17.74
N GLN A 64 -7.01 18.32 -17.92
CA GLN A 64 -8.31 18.63 -18.49
C GLN A 64 -9.36 18.87 -17.39
N VAL A 65 -10.02 20.01 -17.44
CA VAL A 65 -11.15 20.38 -16.57
C VAL A 65 -12.37 20.74 -17.44
N PRO A 66 -13.61 20.49 -16.99
CA PRO A 66 -14.80 20.94 -17.71
C PRO A 66 -14.81 22.47 -17.78
N GLU A 67 -15.12 23.03 -18.95
CA GLU A 67 -15.27 24.48 -19.09
C GLU A 67 -16.51 24.94 -18.31
N ASN A 68 -16.34 25.85 -17.35
CA ASN A 68 -17.43 26.26 -16.44
C ASN A 68 -18.70 26.71 -17.19
N LYS A 69 -18.55 27.43 -18.31
CA LYS A 69 -19.69 27.90 -19.14
C LYS A 69 -20.45 26.78 -19.86
N SER A 70 -19.85 25.60 -19.98
CA SER A 70 -20.43 24.44 -20.68
C SER A 70 -21.14 23.46 -19.74
N ILE A 71 -21.12 23.70 -18.43
CA ILE A 71 -21.74 22.83 -17.43
C ILE A 71 -23.27 23.01 -17.48
N ASN A 72 -23.97 21.91 -17.73
CA ASN A 72 -25.43 21.87 -17.81
C ASN A 72 -26.07 21.47 -16.47
N SER A 73 -25.46 20.54 -15.74
CA SER A 73 -25.96 20.10 -14.44
C SER A 73 -24.87 19.49 -13.57
N ILE A 74 -25.08 19.53 -12.26
CA ILE A 74 -24.22 18.93 -11.25
C ILE A 74 -25.10 18.10 -10.32
N SER A 75 -24.70 16.86 -10.07
CA SER A 75 -25.27 16.03 -9.01
C SER A 75 -24.16 15.51 -8.11
N THR A 76 -24.47 15.23 -6.85
CA THR A 76 -23.48 14.84 -5.84
C THR A 76 -23.84 13.51 -5.19
N GLU A 77 -22.82 12.75 -4.85
CA GLU A 77 -22.91 11.46 -4.16
C GLU A 77 -21.87 11.43 -3.03
N GLU A 78 -22.31 11.13 -1.81
CA GLU A 78 -21.39 10.91 -0.69
C GLU A 78 -20.78 9.50 -0.80
N LYS A 79 -19.47 9.39 -0.60
CA LYS A 79 -18.76 8.10 -0.52
C LYS A 79 -17.79 8.10 0.64
N ASN A 80 -17.38 6.91 1.06
CA ASN A 80 -16.41 6.69 2.15
C ASN A 80 -15.05 7.39 1.97
N ARG A 81 -14.69 7.85 0.76
CA ARG A 81 -13.42 8.57 0.46
C ARG A 81 -13.62 10.04 0.08
N GLY A 82 -14.77 10.59 0.39
CA GLY A 82 -15.12 11.98 0.08
C GLY A 82 -16.28 12.11 -0.89
N LEU A 83 -16.69 13.34 -1.10
CA LEU A 83 -17.74 13.73 -2.04
C LEU A 83 -17.33 13.40 -3.49
N VAL A 84 -18.28 12.91 -4.27
CA VAL A 84 -18.16 12.77 -5.72
C VAL A 84 -19.22 13.62 -6.38
N ALA A 85 -18.82 14.45 -7.35
CA ALA A 85 -19.77 15.18 -8.18
C ALA A 85 -19.78 14.61 -9.61
N LEU A 86 -20.98 14.36 -10.14
CA LEU A 86 -21.20 14.03 -11.53
C LEU A 86 -21.57 15.34 -12.25
N ILE A 87 -20.74 15.73 -13.20
CA ILE A 87 -20.86 17.00 -13.92
C ILE A 87 -21.18 16.68 -15.37
N SER A 88 -22.37 17.09 -15.80
CA SER A 88 -22.80 16.97 -17.19
C SER A 88 -22.46 18.26 -17.92
N ALA A 89 -21.60 18.17 -18.92
CA ALA A 89 -21.22 19.26 -19.82
C ALA A 89 -21.29 18.75 -21.28
N GLU A 90 -20.37 19.14 -22.18
CA GLU A 90 -20.23 18.48 -23.48
C GLU A 90 -19.92 16.97 -23.35
N ASN A 91 -19.19 16.62 -22.30
CA ASN A 91 -18.93 15.25 -21.88
C ASN A 91 -19.43 15.06 -20.46
N GLU A 92 -19.63 13.81 -20.06
CA GLU A 92 -19.93 13.45 -18.68
C GLU A 92 -18.62 13.30 -17.88
N TRP A 93 -18.54 13.99 -16.75
CA TRP A 93 -17.36 14.03 -15.88
C TRP A 93 -17.68 13.52 -14.49
N ILE A 94 -16.67 12.91 -13.86
CA ILE A 94 -16.67 12.56 -12.44
C ILE A 94 -15.60 13.42 -11.78
N ALA A 95 -16.01 14.24 -10.82
CA ALA A 95 -15.14 15.05 -9.97
C ALA A 95 -15.04 14.41 -8.59
N ASP A 96 -13.87 13.87 -8.29
CA ASP A 96 -13.52 13.30 -7.00
C ASP A 96 -12.96 14.40 -6.09
N PHE A 97 -13.67 14.73 -5.01
CA PHE A 97 -13.12 15.60 -3.97
C PHE A 97 -12.19 14.78 -3.07
N LEU A 98 -11.07 15.39 -2.69
CA LEU A 98 -9.95 14.74 -2.01
C LEU A 98 -9.79 15.28 -0.59
N PRO A 99 -10.64 14.84 0.36
CA PRO A 99 -10.77 15.51 1.65
C PRO A 99 -9.52 15.52 2.51
N TRP A 100 -8.60 14.56 2.31
CA TRP A 100 -7.39 14.43 3.11
C TRP A 100 -6.14 14.23 2.26
N ASN A 101 -6.21 14.57 0.97
CA ASN A 101 -5.02 14.51 0.14
C ASN A 101 -4.07 15.67 0.49
N ARG A 102 -2.79 15.36 0.66
CA ARG A 102 -1.77 16.33 1.10
C ARG A 102 -0.60 16.49 0.14
N ASP A 103 -0.61 15.78 -0.98
CA ASP A 103 0.43 15.86 -2.00
C ASP A 103 -0.18 16.02 -3.40
N SER A 104 0.70 16.20 -4.38
CA SER A 104 0.35 16.30 -5.79
C SER A 104 0.50 14.96 -6.52
N GLN A 105 0.46 13.82 -5.81
CA GLN A 105 0.81 12.52 -6.37
C GLN A 105 -0.12 12.13 -7.54
N LEU A 106 -1.40 12.49 -7.47
CA LEU A 106 -2.37 12.17 -8.52
C LEU A 106 -2.04 12.90 -9.84
N SER A 107 -1.67 14.18 -9.76
CA SER A 107 -1.20 14.92 -10.93
C SER A 107 0.09 14.35 -11.52
N MET A 108 1.05 13.96 -10.66
CA MET A 108 2.31 13.32 -11.11
C MET A 108 2.04 11.99 -11.84
N ILE A 109 1.15 11.14 -11.32
CA ILE A 109 0.78 9.87 -11.98
C ILE A 109 0.09 10.14 -13.33
N SER A 110 -0.73 11.17 -13.43
CA SER A 110 -1.36 11.58 -14.69
C SER A 110 -0.32 12.02 -15.72
N GLU A 111 0.66 12.84 -15.32
CA GLU A 111 1.73 13.33 -16.19
C GLU A 111 2.68 12.22 -16.65
N ALA A 112 2.87 11.20 -15.81
CA ALA A 112 3.72 10.04 -16.09
C ALA A 112 3.22 9.17 -17.28
N LYS A 113 1.95 9.32 -17.70
CA LYS A 113 1.36 8.63 -18.88
C LYS A 113 1.59 7.10 -18.90
N ILE A 114 1.51 6.47 -17.73
CA ILE A 114 1.72 5.02 -17.57
C ILE A 114 0.62 4.25 -18.31
N SER A 115 1.01 3.37 -19.22
CA SER A 115 0.14 2.76 -20.24
C SER A 115 -0.95 1.86 -19.64
N VAL A 116 -0.60 1.16 -18.56
CA VAL A 116 -1.46 0.26 -17.79
C VAL A 116 -2.21 0.96 -16.66
N SER A 117 -2.12 2.29 -16.56
CA SER A 117 -2.93 3.07 -15.62
C SER A 117 -4.13 3.70 -16.31
N ILE A 118 -5.21 3.88 -15.56
CA ILE A 118 -6.31 4.80 -15.89
C ILE A 118 -6.17 5.97 -14.90
N PRO A 119 -5.41 7.01 -15.26
CA PRO A 119 -5.16 8.13 -14.36
C PRO A 119 -6.38 9.07 -14.30
N TYR A 120 -6.33 10.01 -13.37
CA TYR A 120 -7.11 11.24 -13.49
C TYR A 120 -6.64 12.01 -14.74
N ILE A 121 -7.55 12.71 -15.42
CA ILE A 121 -7.21 13.45 -16.65
C ILE A 121 -6.93 14.94 -16.40
N GLY A 122 -7.27 15.42 -15.21
CA GLY A 122 -7.05 16.77 -14.75
C GLY A 122 -7.60 16.97 -13.35
N GLY A 123 -7.58 18.21 -12.86
CA GLY A 123 -8.01 18.53 -11.51
C GLY A 123 -7.79 19.98 -11.14
N TYR A 124 -7.98 20.25 -9.86
CA TYR A 124 -7.74 21.53 -9.23
C TYR A 124 -6.83 21.36 -8.01
N LYS A 125 -5.85 22.27 -7.90
CA LYS A 125 -4.87 22.37 -6.82
C LYS A 125 -5.08 23.62 -6.00
N TRP A 126 -4.66 23.54 -4.75
CA TRP A 126 -4.51 24.71 -3.88
C TRP A 126 -3.25 24.53 -3.04
N GLU A 127 -2.40 25.56 -3.03
CA GLU A 127 -1.07 25.49 -2.38
C GLU A 127 -0.25 24.25 -2.78
N GLY A 128 -0.33 23.85 -4.05
CA GLY A 128 0.37 22.67 -4.59
C GLY A 128 -0.22 21.30 -4.23
N LYS A 129 -1.37 21.24 -3.55
CA LYS A 129 -2.05 19.99 -3.16
C LYS A 129 -3.27 19.75 -4.05
N ASP A 130 -3.47 18.53 -4.55
CA ASP A 130 -4.67 18.20 -5.32
C ASP A 130 -5.89 18.16 -4.39
N ILE A 131 -6.93 18.96 -4.69
CA ILE A 131 -8.20 19.04 -3.93
C ILE A 131 -9.35 18.39 -4.69
N ILE A 132 -9.37 18.54 -6.02
CA ILE A 132 -10.37 17.95 -6.90
C ILE A 132 -9.63 17.24 -8.03
N ALA A 133 -10.04 16.03 -8.38
CA ALA A 133 -9.50 15.30 -9.52
C ALA A 133 -10.61 14.79 -10.45
N PHE A 134 -10.39 14.89 -11.76
CA PHE A 134 -11.39 14.59 -12.78
C PHE A 134 -11.14 13.32 -13.56
N ARG A 135 -12.23 12.66 -13.93
CA ARG A 135 -12.28 11.56 -14.89
C ARG A 135 -13.44 11.74 -15.84
N LYS A 136 -13.34 11.12 -17.01
CA LYS A 136 -14.51 10.91 -17.86
C LYS A 136 -15.40 9.86 -17.22
N ASN A 137 -16.70 10.11 -17.21
CA ASN A 137 -17.69 9.12 -16.78
C ASN A 137 -17.79 8.04 -17.85
N GLN A 138 -17.00 6.99 -17.71
CA GLN A 138 -17.05 5.81 -18.56
C GLN A 138 -17.86 4.73 -17.85
N LYS A 139 -18.66 3.96 -18.61
CA LYS A 139 -19.34 2.79 -18.06
C LYS A 139 -18.27 1.85 -17.50
N LYS A 140 -18.36 1.55 -16.21
CA LYS A 140 -17.52 0.51 -15.59
C LYS A 140 -17.83 -0.81 -16.28
N ASP A 141 -16.84 -1.39 -16.95
CA ASP A 141 -16.95 -2.76 -17.44
C ASP A 141 -17.04 -3.73 -16.26
N ASN A 142 -17.79 -4.84 -16.45
CA ASN A 142 -17.98 -5.93 -15.48
C ASN A 142 -16.71 -6.20 -14.69
N THR A 143 -16.76 -5.87 -13.39
CA THR A 143 -15.56 -5.64 -12.59
C THR A 143 -14.76 -6.93 -12.44
N ILE A 144 -13.43 -6.84 -12.55
CA ILE A 144 -12.53 -7.98 -12.25
C ILE A 144 -12.81 -8.53 -10.85
N LEU A 145 -13.17 -7.64 -9.92
CA LEU A 145 -13.64 -7.99 -8.59
C LEU A 145 -14.82 -8.97 -8.62
N GLU A 146 -15.92 -8.67 -9.32
CA GLU A 146 -17.09 -9.57 -9.41
C GLU A 146 -16.70 -10.96 -9.95
N LYS A 147 -15.88 -10.99 -11.00
CA LYS A 147 -15.37 -12.27 -11.56
C LYS A 147 -14.56 -13.03 -10.52
N LEU A 148 -13.62 -12.36 -9.85
CA LEU A 148 -12.77 -12.96 -8.82
C LEU A 148 -13.60 -13.46 -7.62
N GLU A 149 -14.58 -12.67 -7.15
CA GLU A 149 -15.48 -13.09 -6.09
C GLU A 149 -16.31 -14.32 -6.49
N SER A 150 -16.78 -14.36 -7.75
CA SER A 150 -17.56 -15.48 -8.25
C SER A 150 -16.75 -16.78 -8.31
N THR A 151 -15.50 -16.74 -8.78
CA THR A 151 -14.63 -17.93 -8.85
C THR A 151 -14.23 -18.41 -7.46
N ILE A 152 -13.99 -17.49 -6.52
CA ILE A 152 -13.71 -17.81 -5.10
C ILE A 152 -14.91 -18.51 -4.45
N LYS A 153 -16.14 -17.99 -4.65
CA LYS A 153 -17.37 -18.61 -4.13
C LYS A 153 -17.61 -20.01 -4.71
N GLN A 154 -17.28 -20.19 -5.99
CA GLN A 154 -17.41 -21.48 -6.69
C GLN A 154 -16.26 -22.46 -6.38
N ASN A 155 -15.26 -22.04 -5.59
CA ASN A 155 -14.05 -22.82 -5.31
C ASN A 155 -13.27 -23.20 -6.58
N ASP A 156 -13.35 -22.36 -7.62
CA ASP A 156 -12.64 -22.52 -8.89
C ASP A 156 -11.22 -21.95 -8.75
N VAL A 157 -10.35 -22.76 -8.16
CA VAL A 157 -8.96 -22.38 -7.86
C VAL A 157 -8.17 -22.06 -9.13
N GLU A 158 -8.42 -22.78 -10.23
CA GLU A 158 -7.67 -22.59 -11.48
C GLU A 158 -7.97 -21.21 -12.10
N ASN A 159 -9.25 -20.85 -12.25
CA ASN A 159 -9.61 -19.56 -12.80
C ASN A 159 -9.30 -18.42 -11.83
N THR A 160 -9.44 -18.64 -10.52
CA THR A 160 -9.00 -17.67 -9.51
C THR A 160 -7.51 -17.36 -9.65
N ASN A 161 -6.67 -18.40 -9.77
CA ASN A 161 -5.22 -18.24 -9.97
C ASN A 161 -4.90 -17.50 -11.29
N LYS A 162 -5.59 -17.81 -12.39
CA LYS A 162 -5.42 -17.10 -13.67
C LYS A 162 -5.74 -15.60 -13.56
N ILE A 163 -6.83 -15.25 -12.87
CA ILE A 163 -7.22 -13.85 -12.65
C ILE A 163 -6.18 -13.14 -11.78
N LEU A 164 -5.76 -13.77 -10.67
CA LEU A 164 -4.76 -13.21 -9.75
C LEU A 164 -3.40 -13.02 -10.41
N TYR A 165 -2.94 -14.00 -11.19
CA TYR A 165 -1.71 -13.88 -11.98
C TYR A 165 -1.78 -12.67 -12.90
N LYS A 166 -2.89 -12.50 -13.64
CA LYS A 166 -3.08 -11.37 -14.54
C LYS A 166 -3.08 -10.02 -13.79
N CYS A 167 -3.74 -9.94 -12.64
CA CYS A 167 -3.71 -8.73 -11.81
C CYS A 167 -2.30 -8.41 -11.32
N GLY A 168 -1.56 -9.43 -10.88
CA GLY A 168 -0.16 -9.34 -10.51
C GLY A 168 0.68 -8.79 -11.67
N SER A 169 0.56 -9.37 -12.86
CA SER A 169 1.30 -8.95 -14.05
C SER A 169 1.01 -7.51 -14.46
N VAL A 170 -0.23 -7.05 -14.35
CA VAL A 170 -0.57 -5.64 -14.63
C VAL A 170 0.07 -4.70 -13.60
N LEU A 171 0.06 -5.07 -12.31
CA LEU A 171 0.75 -4.27 -11.28
C LEU A 171 2.28 -4.29 -11.45
N GLY A 172 2.86 -5.43 -11.82
CA GLY A 172 4.30 -5.51 -12.13
C GLY A 172 4.67 -4.66 -13.35
N GLN A 173 3.82 -4.63 -14.38
CA GLN A 173 4.02 -3.77 -15.54
C GLN A 173 3.93 -2.28 -15.18
N TYR A 174 2.99 -1.89 -14.33
CA TYR A 174 2.91 -0.53 -13.80
C TYR A 174 4.23 -0.13 -13.15
N HIS A 175 4.78 -0.99 -12.29
CA HIS A 175 6.04 -0.74 -11.61
C HIS A 175 7.26 -0.67 -12.54
N SER A 176 7.31 -1.49 -13.59
CA SER A 176 8.36 -1.42 -14.60
C SER A 176 8.33 -0.11 -15.41
N GLU A 177 7.13 0.39 -15.71
CA GLU A 177 7.01 1.71 -16.34
C GLU A 177 7.42 2.83 -15.37
N VAL A 178 7.02 2.76 -14.10
CA VAL A 178 7.43 3.74 -13.08
C VAL A 178 8.94 3.74 -12.83
N GLU A 179 9.60 2.58 -12.88
CA GLU A 179 11.06 2.48 -12.75
C GLU A 179 11.78 3.41 -13.74
N SER A 180 11.26 3.48 -14.97
CA SER A 180 11.83 4.31 -16.04
C SER A 180 11.61 5.82 -15.87
N ILE A 181 10.72 6.22 -14.95
CA ILE A 181 10.29 7.61 -14.76
C ILE A 181 10.95 8.22 -13.52
N LEU A 182 10.73 7.61 -12.35
CA LEU A 182 11.22 8.14 -11.09
C LEU A 182 11.46 7.02 -10.08
N THR A 183 12.71 6.87 -9.67
CA THR A 183 13.12 6.04 -8.54
C THR A 183 14.03 6.85 -7.64
N THR A 184 13.85 6.71 -6.33
CA THR A 184 14.76 7.28 -5.33
C THR A 184 15.32 6.18 -4.44
N PRO A 185 16.47 6.41 -3.78
CA PRO A 185 17.05 5.41 -2.88
C PRO A 185 16.06 4.98 -1.79
N TYR A 186 16.14 3.71 -1.41
CA TYR A 186 15.31 3.14 -0.33
C TYR A 186 15.43 3.94 0.97
N ASP A 187 14.29 4.19 1.65
CA ASP A 187 14.24 4.99 2.87
C ASP A 187 13.79 4.17 4.08
N HIS A 188 14.63 3.22 4.49
CA HIS A 188 14.32 2.35 5.62
C HIS A 188 14.06 3.10 6.94
N LYS A 189 14.62 4.32 7.10
CA LYS A 189 14.47 5.08 8.33
C LYS A 189 13.05 5.61 8.43
N ARG A 190 12.58 6.33 7.39
CA ARG A 190 11.21 6.86 7.38
C ARG A 190 10.16 5.75 7.38
N TRP A 191 10.41 4.63 6.70
CA TRP A 191 9.49 3.48 6.74
C TRP A 191 9.34 2.90 8.15
N ASN A 192 10.45 2.69 8.86
CA ASN A 192 10.40 2.23 10.25
C ASN A 192 9.75 3.26 11.18
N SER A 193 10.04 4.55 11.01
CA SER A 193 9.41 5.62 11.80
C SER A 193 7.90 5.73 11.55
N ARG A 194 7.43 5.46 10.32
CA ARG A 194 6.01 5.39 10.02
C ARG A 194 5.33 4.23 10.75
N ILE A 195 5.93 3.04 10.71
CA ILE A 195 5.41 1.87 11.42
C ILE A 195 5.38 2.13 12.93
N GLU A 196 6.44 2.75 13.46
CA GLU A 196 6.51 3.19 14.87
C GLU A 196 5.37 4.13 15.24
N SER A 197 5.12 5.17 14.43
CA SER A 197 4.00 6.11 14.66
C SER A 197 2.64 5.39 14.67
N LEU A 198 2.43 4.43 13.75
CA LEU A 198 1.22 3.60 13.75
C LEU A 198 1.10 2.74 15.01
N GLU A 199 2.19 2.07 15.41
CA GLU A 199 2.25 1.26 16.63
C GLU A 199 1.96 2.10 17.88
N GLU A 200 2.53 3.31 17.99
CA GLU A 200 2.31 4.23 19.10
C GLU A 200 0.86 4.71 19.19
N LYS A 201 0.29 5.16 18.07
CA LYS A 201 -1.12 5.60 17.98
C LYS A 201 -2.08 4.49 18.36
N LEU A 202 -1.78 3.26 17.94
CA LEU A 202 -2.60 2.07 18.24
C LEU A 202 -2.27 1.43 19.59
N ARG A 203 -1.25 1.92 20.31
CA ARG A 203 -0.73 1.31 21.55
C ARG A 203 -0.45 -0.19 21.37
N ALA A 204 0.17 -0.54 20.24
CA ALA A 204 0.50 -1.91 19.92
C ALA A 204 1.39 -2.54 21.01
N SER A 205 1.13 -3.80 21.37
CA SER A 205 1.89 -4.52 22.39
C SER A 205 3.21 -5.11 21.87
N PHE A 206 3.56 -4.83 20.63
CA PHE A 206 4.72 -5.34 19.93
C PHE A 206 5.26 -4.27 18.98
N ILE A 207 6.55 -4.38 18.68
CA ILE A 207 7.32 -3.41 17.91
C ILE A 207 8.05 -4.15 16.80
N TRP A 208 7.84 -3.80 15.53
CA TRP A 208 8.54 -4.41 14.40
C TRP A 208 9.38 -3.38 13.65
N ARG A 209 10.69 -3.67 13.56
CA ARG A 209 11.62 -2.93 12.70
C ARG A 209 12.19 -3.83 11.59
N GLY A 210 12.05 -3.38 10.34
CA GLY A 210 12.60 -4.03 9.16
C GLY A 210 13.99 -3.49 8.83
N LYS A 211 14.90 -4.36 8.36
CA LYS A 211 16.19 -3.90 7.80
C LYS A 211 16.03 -3.31 6.40
N PHE A 212 15.05 -3.81 5.64
CA PHE A 212 14.77 -3.50 4.24
C PHE A 212 15.93 -3.80 3.29
N SER A 213 15.62 -4.34 2.12
CA SER A 213 16.61 -4.59 1.09
C SER A 213 16.96 -3.29 0.37
N LYS A 214 18.22 -3.14 -0.05
CA LYS A 214 18.60 -2.02 -0.94
C LYS A 214 17.97 -2.14 -2.33
N LYS A 215 17.48 -3.32 -2.69
CA LYS A 215 16.83 -3.63 -3.98
C LYS A 215 15.34 -3.25 -4.03
N THR A 216 14.85 -2.54 -3.02
CA THR A 216 13.50 -1.98 -3.01
C THR A 216 13.61 -0.46 -2.99
N PRO A 217 13.86 0.20 -4.14
CA PRO A 217 13.88 1.67 -4.20
C PRO A 217 12.48 2.23 -3.93
N CYS A 218 12.40 3.52 -3.60
CA CYS A 218 11.13 4.20 -3.51
C CYS A 218 10.65 4.61 -4.91
N ILE A 219 9.32 4.59 -5.10
CA ILE A 219 8.67 4.85 -6.39
C ILE A 219 7.44 5.75 -6.21
N ILE A 220 6.86 6.18 -7.33
CA ILE A 220 5.50 6.71 -7.38
C ILE A 220 4.51 5.56 -7.10
N SER A 221 4.22 5.33 -5.82
CA SER A 221 3.37 4.23 -5.35
C SER A 221 1.88 4.54 -5.50
N LEU A 222 1.09 3.51 -5.81
CA LEU A 222 -0.38 3.56 -5.83
C LEU A 222 -1.00 3.62 -4.43
N ARG A 223 -0.22 3.25 -3.41
CA ARG A 223 -0.52 3.23 -1.96
C ARG A 223 -1.61 2.26 -1.54
N ASP A 224 -2.80 2.40 -2.10
CA ASP A 224 -4.00 1.70 -1.70
C ASP A 224 -4.69 1.00 -2.88
N VAL A 225 -3.92 0.22 -3.62
CA VAL A 225 -4.46 -0.56 -4.76
C VAL A 225 -5.31 -1.73 -4.26
N ARG A 226 -6.48 -1.93 -4.90
CA ARG A 226 -7.48 -2.97 -4.62
C ARG A 226 -7.90 -3.69 -5.89
N PHE A 227 -8.49 -4.89 -5.78
CA PHE A 227 -9.00 -5.60 -6.95
C PHE A 227 -10.16 -4.87 -7.65
N SER A 228 -10.88 -4.01 -6.94
CA SER A 228 -11.91 -3.12 -7.52
C SER A 228 -11.34 -2.09 -8.50
N ASP A 229 -10.04 -1.81 -8.43
CA ASP A 229 -9.39 -0.81 -9.27
C ASP A 229 -8.99 -1.38 -10.64
N PHE A 230 -9.02 -2.71 -10.81
CA PHE A 230 -8.65 -3.36 -12.06
C PHE A 230 -9.80 -3.34 -13.07
N GLN A 231 -9.54 -2.76 -14.24
CA GLN A 231 -10.52 -2.63 -15.32
C GLN A 231 -9.83 -2.84 -16.67
N SER A 232 -10.33 -3.78 -17.46
CA SER A 232 -9.89 -4.03 -18.84
C SER A 232 -8.36 -4.12 -19.01
N GLY A 233 -7.67 -4.76 -18.06
CA GLY A 233 -6.22 -4.95 -18.07
C GLY A 233 -5.41 -3.73 -17.61
N LYS A 234 -6.06 -2.73 -17.01
CA LYS A 234 -5.44 -1.53 -16.44
C LYS A 234 -5.83 -1.34 -14.98
N ILE A 235 -5.12 -0.45 -14.30
CA ILE A 235 -5.37 -0.06 -12.91
C ILE A 235 -5.89 1.37 -12.88
N ALA A 236 -7.13 1.54 -12.44
CA ALA A 236 -7.64 2.85 -12.12
C ALA A 236 -6.94 3.38 -10.87
N ILE A 237 -6.35 4.56 -10.97
CA ILE A 237 -5.83 5.24 -9.78
C ILE A 237 -7.02 5.49 -8.83
N ASN A 238 -6.84 5.60 -7.53
CA ASN A 238 -7.97 5.86 -6.64
C ASN A 238 -7.62 6.98 -5.67
N ARG A 239 -8.65 7.50 -5.00
CA ARG A 239 -8.49 8.51 -3.95
C ARG A 239 -7.72 7.90 -2.77
N PRO A 240 -6.90 8.69 -2.05
CA PRO A 240 -6.24 8.24 -0.83
C PRO A 240 -7.23 7.66 0.19
N ARG A 241 -6.79 6.68 0.96
CA ARG A 241 -7.62 6.07 2.02
C ARG A 241 -7.61 6.92 3.29
N LEU A 242 -8.57 6.71 4.18
CA LEU A 242 -8.70 7.51 5.42
C LEU A 242 -7.43 7.46 6.30
N SER A 243 -6.75 6.32 6.35
CA SER A 243 -5.50 6.18 7.12
C SER A 243 -4.38 7.08 6.62
N ASP A 244 -4.41 7.55 5.35
CA ASP A 244 -3.44 8.54 4.88
C ASP A 244 -3.69 9.93 5.51
N CYS A 245 -4.90 10.18 6.04
CA CYS A 245 -5.17 11.35 6.89
C CYS A 245 -4.70 11.14 8.34
N LEU A 246 -4.96 9.95 8.88
CA LEU A 246 -4.67 9.61 10.28
C LEU A 246 -3.16 9.42 10.52
N GLU A 247 -2.46 8.95 9.50
CA GLU A 247 -1.02 8.74 9.45
C GLU A 247 -0.48 9.24 8.10
N VAL A 248 -0.19 10.54 8.04
CA VAL A 248 0.26 11.21 6.81
C VAL A 248 1.55 10.58 6.28
N PRO A 249 1.57 10.10 5.03
CA PRO A 249 2.80 9.66 4.38
C PRO A 249 3.80 10.81 4.26
N ASN A 250 4.99 10.64 4.83
CA ASN A 250 6.11 11.58 4.71
C ASN A 250 7.31 10.98 3.95
N CYS A 251 7.08 9.87 3.28
CA CYS A 251 8.04 9.14 2.48
C CYS A 251 7.37 8.48 1.28
N ASP A 252 8.17 8.27 0.24
CA ASP A 252 7.80 7.42 -0.87
C ASP A 252 7.94 5.95 -0.47
N PHE A 253 7.18 5.09 -1.14
CA PHE A 253 7.09 3.67 -0.79
C PHE A 253 7.70 2.79 -1.87
N PRO A 254 8.16 1.57 -1.53
CA PRO A 254 8.63 0.63 -2.52
C PRO A 254 7.46 -0.09 -3.20
N ALA A 255 7.69 -0.55 -4.42
CA ALA A 255 6.70 -1.29 -5.23
C ALA A 255 6.09 -2.52 -4.51
N ILE A 256 6.85 -3.17 -3.64
CA ILE A 256 6.38 -4.33 -2.87
C ILE A 256 5.29 -3.97 -1.85
N ARG A 257 5.17 -2.69 -1.45
CA ARG A 257 4.07 -2.21 -0.61
C ARG A 257 2.74 -2.23 -1.36
N ASP A 258 2.72 -1.81 -2.63
CA ASP A 258 1.52 -1.87 -3.47
C ASP A 258 1.10 -3.33 -3.72
N LEU A 259 2.07 -4.23 -3.92
CA LEU A 259 1.79 -5.67 -3.97
C LEU A 259 1.18 -6.16 -2.65
N SER A 260 1.71 -5.69 -1.52
CA SER A 260 1.18 -6.03 -0.21
C SER A 260 -0.26 -5.56 0.01
N SER A 261 -0.61 -4.40 -0.55
CA SER A 261 -1.98 -3.88 -0.54
C SER A 261 -2.96 -4.86 -1.20
N LEU A 262 -2.58 -5.46 -2.35
CA LEU A 262 -3.40 -6.51 -3.01
C LEU A 262 -3.40 -7.83 -2.26
N ILE A 263 -2.28 -8.24 -1.71
CA ILE A 263 -2.17 -9.47 -0.91
C ILE A 263 -3.09 -9.39 0.33
N HIS A 264 -3.16 -8.21 0.95
CA HIS A 264 -4.08 -7.98 2.07
C HIS A 264 -5.54 -7.85 1.61
N ASP A 265 -5.80 -7.27 0.45
CA ASP A 265 -7.13 -7.29 -0.18
C ASP A 265 -7.63 -8.70 -0.48
N LEU A 266 -6.75 -9.57 -0.98
CA LEU A 266 -7.05 -10.99 -1.20
C LEU A 266 -7.42 -11.68 0.12
N SER A 267 -6.68 -11.39 1.19
CA SER A 267 -6.97 -11.95 2.52
C SER A 267 -8.35 -11.53 3.03
N ARG A 268 -8.74 -10.26 2.84
CA ARG A 268 -10.10 -9.76 3.15
C ARG A 268 -11.17 -10.46 2.31
N MET A 269 -10.93 -10.65 1.02
CA MET A 269 -11.85 -11.36 0.15
C MET A 269 -12.05 -12.82 0.59
N ILE A 270 -10.98 -13.54 0.89
CA ILE A 270 -11.04 -14.94 1.35
C ILE A 270 -11.78 -15.05 2.68
N TYR A 271 -11.45 -14.21 3.66
CA TYR A 271 -12.14 -14.18 4.95
C TYR A 271 -13.65 -13.93 4.80
N ARG A 272 -14.05 -13.03 3.89
CA ARG A 272 -15.46 -12.69 3.66
C ARG A 272 -16.21 -13.77 2.88
N LEU A 273 -15.55 -14.45 1.96
CA LEU A 273 -16.22 -15.26 0.93
C LEU A 273 -16.09 -16.76 1.14
N ASN A 274 -14.93 -17.25 1.60
CA ASN A 274 -14.67 -18.68 1.69
C ASN A 274 -13.37 -19.00 2.46
N ASP A 275 -13.49 -19.53 3.68
CA ASP A 275 -12.33 -19.96 4.50
C ASP A 275 -11.69 -21.30 4.08
N ARG A 276 -12.23 -22.00 3.08
CA ARG A 276 -11.77 -23.34 2.69
C ARG A 276 -10.66 -23.35 1.63
N ILE A 277 -10.47 -22.24 0.91
CA ILE A 277 -9.46 -22.17 -0.15
C ILE A 277 -8.08 -22.01 0.46
N ASP A 278 -7.10 -22.76 -0.05
CA ASP A 278 -5.72 -22.52 0.30
C ASP A 278 -5.21 -21.21 -0.30
N ILE A 279 -5.23 -20.17 0.54
CA ILE A 279 -4.74 -18.83 0.24
C ILE A 279 -3.27 -18.82 -0.23
N THR A 280 -2.48 -19.83 0.13
CA THR A 280 -1.06 -19.91 -0.25
C THR A 280 -0.90 -20.01 -1.76
N SER A 281 -1.68 -20.87 -2.43
CA SER A 281 -1.64 -21.01 -3.89
C SER A 281 -2.08 -19.72 -4.60
N LEU A 282 -3.08 -19.03 -4.05
CA LEU A 282 -3.60 -17.79 -4.58
C LEU A 282 -2.59 -16.65 -4.47
N ARG A 283 -1.96 -16.51 -3.30
CA ARG A 283 -0.87 -15.55 -3.05
C ARG A 283 0.31 -15.83 -3.97
N SER A 284 0.69 -17.09 -4.14
CA SER A 284 1.76 -17.50 -5.05
C SER A 284 1.45 -17.05 -6.48
N SER A 285 0.25 -17.32 -7.00
CA SER A 285 -0.15 -16.89 -8.35
C SER A 285 -0.09 -15.38 -8.54
N LEU A 286 -0.54 -14.59 -7.55
CA LEU A 286 -0.46 -13.13 -7.59
C LEU A 286 1.00 -12.63 -7.57
N ILE A 287 1.83 -13.20 -6.69
CA ILE A 287 3.25 -12.83 -6.54
C ILE A 287 4.02 -13.17 -7.82
N GLU A 288 3.83 -14.37 -8.37
CA GLU A 288 4.50 -14.79 -9.60
C GLU A 288 4.02 -13.99 -10.82
N GLY A 289 2.72 -13.66 -10.86
CA GLY A 289 2.20 -12.70 -11.84
C GLY A 289 2.93 -11.37 -11.78
N TRP A 290 3.09 -10.81 -10.57
CA TRP A 290 3.82 -9.55 -10.38
C TRP A 290 5.30 -9.66 -10.76
N LYS A 291 6.00 -10.71 -10.33
CA LYS A 291 7.42 -10.93 -10.68
C LYS A 291 7.65 -11.12 -12.17
N SER A 292 6.65 -11.64 -12.90
CA SER A 292 6.79 -11.90 -14.34
C SER A 292 6.95 -10.62 -15.18
N THR A 293 6.55 -9.47 -14.65
CA THR A 293 6.59 -8.17 -15.36
C THR A 293 7.27 -7.06 -14.58
N ALA A 294 7.45 -7.19 -13.27
CA ALA A 294 8.18 -6.22 -12.43
C ALA A 294 9.69 -6.24 -12.70
N PRO A 295 10.42 -5.17 -12.34
CA PRO A 295 11.87 -5.12 -12.51
C PRO A 295 12.60 -6.27 -11.79
N GLU A 296 13.57 -6.89 -12.45
CA GLU A 296 14.27 -8.09 -11.96
C GLU A 296 14.90 -7.88 -10.58
N ASN A 297 15.47 -6.69 -10.35
CA ASN A 297 16.06 -6.33 -9.06
C ASN A 297 15.03 -6.35 -7.92
N TRP A 298 13.82 -5.85 -8.18
CA TRP A 298 12.74 -5.74 -7.20
C TRP A 298 12.07 -7.09 -6.98
N ALA A 299 12.08 -7.96 -7.99
CA ALA A 299 11.61 -9.35 -7.93
C ALA A 299 12.61 -10.33 -7.28
N SER A 300 13.80 -9.86 -6.90
CA SER A 300 14.85 -10.71 -6.36
C SER A 300 14.49 -11.37 -5.02
N LYS A 301 15.09 -12.54 -4.76
CA LYS A 301 14.93 -13.26 -3.47
C LYS A 301 15.26 -12.39 -2.25
N GLU A 302 16.20 -11.46 -2.39
CA GLU A 302 16.62 -10.55 -1.33
C GLU A 302 15.55 -9.49 -1.04
N ALA A 303 14.85 -8.98 -2.06
CA ALA A 303 13.76 -8.02 -1.88
C ALA A 303 12.57 -8.66 -1.14
N PHE A 304 12.28 -9.94 -1.40
CA PHE A 304 11.20 -10.68 -0.73
C PHE A 304 11.61 -11.34 0.59
N TYR A 305 12.88 -11.24 1.00
CA TYR A 305 13.39 -11.95 2.17
C TYR A 305 12.72 -11.43 3.45
N ALA A 306 11.89 -12.27 4.08
CA ALA A 306 11.03 -11.84 5.18
C ALA A 306 11.82 -11.32 6.40
N TYR A 307 13.00 -11.88 6.67
CA TYR A 307 13.85 -11.40 7.75
C TYR A 307 14.47 -10.02 7.49
N TYR A 308 14.46 -9.54 6.25
CA TYR A 308 14.84 -8.18 5.87
C TYR A 308 13.62 -7.28 5.64
N GLY A 309 12.46 -7.60 6.20
CA GLY A 309 11.24 -6.81 6.04
C GLY A 309 10.34 -7.39 4.94
N GLY A 310 10.88 -7.62 3.75
CA GLY A 310 10.19 -8.34 2.66
C GLY A 310 8.76 -7.88 2.41
N LEU A 311 7.92 -8.78 1.88
CA LEU A 311 6.48 -8.55 1.73
C LEU A 311 5.76 -8.44 3.08
N VAL A 312 6.22 -9.20 4.07
CA VAL A 312 5.53 -9.42 5.34
C VAL A 312 5.40 -8.16 6.20
N ILE A 313 6.40 -7.28 6.19
CA ILE A 313 6.35 -6.03 6.97
C ILE A 313 5.38 -5.02 6.37
N TRP A 314 5.21 -5.05 5.05
CA TRP A 314 4.23 -4.21 4.36
C TRP A 314 2.82 -4.76 4.57
N GLU A 315 2.66 -6.09 4.67
CA GLU A 315 1.37 -6.70 5.00
C GLU A 315 0.97 -6.37 6.44
N TYR A 316 1.96 -6.36 7.33
CA TYR A 316 1.82 -5.85 8.68
C TYR A 316 1.37 -4.38 8.70
N GLU A 317 2.00 -3.49 7.92
CA GLU A 317 1.56 -2.09 7.78
C GLU A 317 0.10 -2.02 7.30
N GLN A 318 -0.28 -2.77 6.26
CA GLN A 318 -1.66 -2.78 5.76
C GLN A 318 -2.67 -3.18 6.85
N CYS A 319 -2.32 -4.15 7.71
CA CYS A 319 -3.14 -4.52 8.85
C CYS A 319 -3.27 -3.38 9.88
N LEU A 320 -2.18 -2.67 10.19
CA LEU A 320 -2.23 -1.50 11.09
C LEU A 320 -3.11 -0.38 10.50
N LEU A 321 -3.03 -0.15 9.19
CA LEU A 321 -3.87 0.84 8.49
C LEU A 321 -5.36 0.49 8.55
N ASP A 322 -5.73 -0.80 8.52
CA ASP A 322 -7.11 -1.22 8.73
C ASP A 322 -7.55 -0.99 10.19
N VAL A 323 -6.69 -1.28 11.16
CA VAL A 323 -6.99 -1.08 12.60
C VAL A 323 -7.14 0.40 12.95
N ILE A 324 -6.31 1.29 12.41
CA ILE A 324 -6.42 2.72 12.67
C ILE A 324 -7.71 3.31 12.07
N GLU A 325 -8.11 2.86 10.88
CA GLU A 325 -9.39 3.27 10.27
C GLU A 325 -10.59 2.72 11.04
N ALA A 326 -10.53 1.46 11.47
CA ALA A 326 -11.59 0.87 12.27
C ALA A 326 -11.73 1.54 13.65
N THR A 327 -10.60 1.96 14.24
CA THR A 327 -10.57 2.73 15.49
C THR A 327 -11.22 4.10 15.27
N ALA A 328 -10.83 4.82 14.23
CA ALA A 328 -11.38 6.13 13.89
C ALA A 328 -12.90 6.09 13.59
N ASN A 329 -13.41 4.95 13.12
CA ASN A 329 -14.83 4.73 12.85
C ASN A 329 -15.58 3.96 13.97
N GLN A 330 -14.91 3.53 15.04
CA GLN A 330 -15.46 2.60 16.03
C GLN A 330 -16.22 1.41 15.40
N SER A 331 -15.75 0.89 14.25
CA SER A 331 -16.47 -0.11 13.45
C SER A 331 -16.28 -1.55 13.94
N GLY A 332 -15.67 -1.74 15.11
CA GLY A 332 -15.27 -3.05 15.64
C GLY A 332 -13.93 -3.54 15.06
N PRO A 333 -13.48 -4.74 15.45
CA PRO A 333 -12.20 -5.29 15.01
C PRO A 333 -12.20 -5.61 13.51
N PRO A 334 -11.28 -5.05 12.72
CA PRO A 334 -11.21 -5.35 11.29
C PRO A 334 -10.56 -6.72 11.08
N GLU A 335 -11.35 -7.69 10.63
CA GLU A 335 -10.85 -9.00 10.21
C GLU A 335 -10.57 -9.03 8.70
N PRO A 336 -9.52 -9.74 8.25
CA PRO A 336 -8.63 -10.62 9.01
C PRO A 336 -7.40 -9.90 9.61
N ALA A 337 -7.37 -8.56 9.63
CA ALA A 337 -6.21 -7.80 10.06
C ALA A 337 -5.84 -8.10 11.52
N ILE A 338 -6.81 -8.07 12.45
CA ILE A 338 -6.57 -8.40 13.87
C ILE A 338 -6.05 -9.83 14.04
N THR A 339 -6.68 -10.80 13.39
CA THR A 339 -6.20 -12.19 13.40
C THR A 339 -4.75 -12.29 12.89
N THR A 340 -4.42 -11.59 11.81
CA THR A 340 -3.07 -11.56 11.24
C THR A 340 -2.04 -10.95 12.20
N LEU A 341 -2.40 -9.84 12.84
CA LEU A 341 -1.56 -9.14 13.83
C LEU A 341 -1.23 -10.01 15.04
N ALA A 342 -2.15 -10.88 15.47
CA ALA A 342 -1.92 -11.77 16.62
C ALA A 342 -0.70 -12.70 16.42
N TYR A 343 -0.34 -13.02 15.18
CA TYR A 343 0.80 -13.89 14.84
C TYR A 343 2.14 -13.14 14.68
N VAL A 344 2.16 -11.81 14.75
CA VAL A 344 3.41 -11.03 14.61
C VAL A 344 4.38 -11.37 15.74
N LYS A 345 3.91 -11.52 16.98
CA LYS A 345 4.77 -11.84 18.12
C LYS A 345 5.45 -13.20 17.97
N SER A 346 4.73 -14.22 17.50
CA SER A 346 5.32 -15.53 17.20
C SER A 346 6.33 -15.43 16.06
N PHE A 347 6.06 -14.60 15.05
CA PHE A 347 6.98 -14.32 13.94
C PHE A 347 8.31 -13.81 14.43
N GLN A 348 8.26 -12.74 15.22
CA GLN A 348 9.44 -12.08 15.74
C GLN A 348 10.25 -13.00 16.65
N LYS A 349 9.58 -13.78 17.51
CA LYS A 349 10.25 -14.77 18.37
C LYS A 349 11.01 -15.82 17.55
N LYS A 350 10.36 -16.40 16.52
CA LYS A 350 10.99 -17.41 15.65
C LYS A 350 12.16 -16.80 14.86
N MET A 351 11.96 -15.62 14.29
CA MET A 351 13.00 -14.86 13.59
C MET A 351 14.20 -14.57 14.51
N PHE A 352 13.96 -14.13 15.75
CA PHE A 352 15.01 -13.87 16.73
C PHE A 352 15.78 -15.16 17.07
N ASN A 353 15.09 -16.26 17.35
CA ASN A 353 15.72 -17.55 17.62
C ASN A 353 16.60 -17.99 16.44
N ASN A 354 16.10 -17.86 15.21
CA ASN A 354 16.83 -18.23 14.00
C ASN A 354 18.06 -17.35 13.75
N ARG A 355 18.07 -16.09 14.20
CA ARG A 355 19.27 -15.23 14.13
C ARG A 355 20.46 -15.80 14.90
N THR A 356 20.23 -16.64 15.92
CA THR A 356 21.31 -17.36 16.63
C THR A 356 22.09 -18.27 15.68
N ILE A 357 21.40 -18.92 14.73
CA ILE A 357 22.03 -19.78 13.71
C ILE A 357 22.89 -18.93 12.78
N ALA A 358 22.41 -17.76 12.36
CA ALA A 358 23.20 -16.82 11.58
C ALA A 358 24.44 -16.33 12.34
N MET A 359 24.30 -16.05 13.64
CA MET A 359 25.41 -15.64 14.51
C MET A 359 26.47 -16.73 14.60
N LEU A 360 26.09 -17.99 14.83
CA LEU A 360 27.01 -19.13 14.81
C LEU A 360 27.71 -19.27 13.44
N GLY A 361 26.97 -19.05 12.35
CA GLY A 361 27.53 -19.03 11.01
C GLY A 361 28.62 -17.97 10.84
N TRP A 362 28.34 -16.73 11.28
CA TRP A 362 29.33 -15.64 11.27
C TRP A 362 30.52 -15.89 12.18
N MET A 363 30.31 -16.49 13.36
CA MET A 363 31.41 -16.90 14.25
C MET A 363 32.30 -17.95 13.58
N GLY A 364 31.71 -18.91 12.86
CA GLY A 364 32.46 -19.86 12.04
C GLY A 364 33.33 -19.14 10.99
N MET A 365 32.75 -18.21 10.22
CA MET A 365 33.52 -17.41 9.26
C MET A 365 34.65 -16.61 9.93
N PHE A 366 34.38 -16.00 11.08
CA PHE A 366 35.37 -15.23 11.85
C PHE A 366 36.52 -16.12 12.35
N PHE A 367 36.22 -17.28 12.93
CA PHE A 367 37.26 -18.21 13.39
C PHE A 367 38.07 -18.78 12.24
N GLY A 368 37.44 -19.04 11.09
CA GLY A 368 38.14 -19.45 9.86
C GLY A 368 39.15 -18.38 9.40
N ALA A 369 38.71 -17.11 9.33
CA ALA A 369 39.59 -16.00 8.96
C ALA A 369 40.70 -15.77 10.01
N SER A 370 40.37 -15.79 11.29
CA SER A 370 41.32 -15.63 12.39
C SER A 370 42.39 -16.73 12.39
N SER A 371 42.01 -17.97 12.06
CA SER A 371 42.95 -19.10 11.94
C SER A 371 43.97 -18.89 10.82
N ILE A 372 43.56 -18.28 9.70
CA ILE A 372 44.49 -17.93 8.60
C ILE A 372 45.42 -16.78 9.00
N ILE A 373 44.91 -15.76 9.68
CA ILE A 373 45.70 -14.58 10.07
C ILE A 373 46.76 -14.96 11.11
N ASN A 374 46.39 -15.74 12.12
CA ASN A 374 47.29 -16.12 13.21
C ASN A 374 48.26 -17.24 12.84
N SER A 375 47.89 -18.06 11.86
CA SER A 375 48.67 -19.21 11.39
C SER A 375 48.56 -19.25 9.87
N ILE A 376 49.31 -18.35 9.22
CA ILE A 376 49.34 -18.22 7.76
C ILE A 376 49.72 -19.59 7.19
N PRO A 377 48.83 -20.26 6.45
CA PRO A 377 49.08 -21.62 5.98
C PRO A 377 50.12 -21.58 4.88
N PHE A 378 51.34 -22.02 5.20
CA PHE A 378 52.41 -22.21 4.22
C PHE A 378 52.43 -23.65 3.68
N GLU A 379 51.78 -24.58 4.39
CA GLU A 379 51.66 -26.00 4.01
C GLU A 379 50.19 -26.45 3.95
N LEU A 380 49.91 -27.49 3.17
CA LEU A 380 48.55 -28.07 3.04
C LEU A 380 47.97 -28.58 4.36
N MET A 381 48.81 -28.91 5.36
CA MET A 381 48.37 -29.42 6.66
C MET A 381 47.74 -28.35 7.56
N ASP A 382 47.93 -27.07 7.27
CA ASP A 382 47.39 -25.95 8.07
C ASP A 382 45.98 -25.51 7.61
N LEU A 383 45.54 -26.01 6.44
CA LEU A 383 44.25 -25.68 5.83
C LEU A 383 42.99 -26.35 6.43
N PRO A 384 43.03 -27.52 7.10
CA PRO A 384 41.81 -28.19 7.55
C PRO A 384 40.95 -27.37 8.51
N ILE A 385 41.58 -26.67 9.48
CA ILE A 385 40.85 -25.90 10.51
C ILE A 385 40.11 -24.70 9.88
N PRO A 386 40.77 -23.81 9.10
CA PRO A 386 40.07 -22.75 8.37
C PRO A 386 38.96 -23.28 7.46
N LEU A 387 39.20 -24.40 6.77
CA LEU A 387 38.23 -24.98 5.85
C LEU A 387 36.98 -25.50 6.57
N ILE A 388 37.13 -26.18 7.70
CA ILE A 388 36.01 -26.64 8.54
C ILE A 388 35.17 -25.46 9.01
N PHE A 389 35.83 -24.39 9.49
CA PHE A 389 35.14 -23.20 9.98
C PHE A 389 34.40 -22.45 8.87
N PHE A 390 35.00 -22.28 7.69
CA PHE A 390 34.32 -21.65 6.55
C PHE A 390 33.18 -22.49 6.00
N THR A 391 33.38 -23.80 5.82
CA THR A 391 32.33 -24.70 5.31
C THR A 391 31.16 -24.81 6.28
N GLY A 392 31.44 -24.99 7.57
CA GLY A 392 30.43 -24.99 8.63
C GLY A 392 29.71 -23.64 8.74
N GLY A 393 30.46 -22.54 8.73
CA GLY A 393 29.92 -21.18 8.78
C GLY A 393 28.99 -20.88 7.60
N PHE A 394 29.44 -21.18 6.38
CA PHE A 394 28.63 -21.02 5.17
C PHE A 394 27.39 -21.93 5.17
N GLY A 395 27.54 -23.18 5.62
CA GLY A 395 26.44 -24.12 5.77
C GLY A 395 25.34 -23.60 6.71
N LEU A 396 25.73 -23.07 7.86
CA LEU A 396 24.81 -22.44 8.82
C LEU A 396 24.12 -21.20 8.26
N LEU A 397 24.84 -20.34 7.52
CA LEU A 397 24.25 -19.16 6.88
C LEU A 397 23.24 -19.55 5.79
N LYS A 398 23.55 -20.57 4.98
CA LYS A 398 22.61 -21.12 3.98
C LYS A 398 21.39 -21.75 4.64
N TYR A 399 21.58 -22.47 5.75
CA TYR A 399 20.47 -23.04 6.51
C TYR A 399 19.57 -21.95 7.10
N TYR A 400 20.16 -20.91 7.71
CA TYR A 400 19.44 -19.74 8.20
C TYR A 400 18.59 -19.05 7.12
N GLN A 401 19.12 -18.90 5.90
CA GLN A 401 18.36 -18.33 4.79
C GLN A 401 17.10 -19.15 4.46
N LYS A 402 17.18 -20.49 4.54
CA LYS A 402 16.05 -21.40 4.29
C LYS A 402 14.99 -21.37 5.40
N LEU A 403 15.34 -20.91 6.60
CA LEU A 403 14.39 -20.81 7.72
C LEU A 403 13.46 -19.61 7.63
N SER A 404 13.77 -18.63 6.78
CA SER A 404 12.85 -17.53 6.50
C SER A 404 11.61 -18.09 5.80
N PRO A 405 10.40 -17.76 6.27
CA PRO A 405 9.19 -18.16 5.59
C PRO A 405 9.17 -17.55 4.18
N PRO A 406 8.60 -18.26 3.20
CA PRO A 406 8.47 -17.75 1.86
C PRO A 406 7.33 -16.72 1.78
N PRO A 407 7.36 -15.78 0.81
CA PRO A 407 6.45 -14.64 0.78
C PRO A 407 4.97 -15.01 0.53
N GLU A 408 4.72 -16.14 -0.11
CA GLU A 408 3.39 -16.67 -0.35
C GLU A 408 2.72 -17.18 0.92
N PHE A 409 3.46 -17.45 2.00
CA PHE A 409 2.87 -17.89 3.26
C PHE A 409 2.31 -16.67 4.01
N PRO A 410 1.01 -16.65 4.33
CA PRO A 410 0.47 -15.61 5.20
C PRO A 410 1.11 -15.71 6.59
N LEU A 411 1.08 -14.61 7.34
CA LEU A 411 1.63 -14.56 8.70
C LEU A 411 1.02 -15.67 9.58
N ASN A 412 -0.28 -15.90 9.52
CA ASN A 412 -0.94 -16.94 10.32
C ASN A 412 -0.51 -18.39 9.98
N LYS A 413 -0.04 -18.68 8.75
CA LYS A 413 0.47 -20.00 8.35
C LYS A 413 2.00 -20.12 8.38
N SER A 414 2.74 -19.03 8.57
CA SER A 414 4.22 -19.04 8.65
C SER A 414 4.79 -19.85 9.85
N PHE A 415 3.90 -20.45 10.64
CA PHE A 415 4.17 -21.20 11.87
C PHE A 415 3.77 -22.67 11.84
N LEU A 416 3.10 -23.13 10.77
CA LEU A 416 3.00 -24.55 10.43
C LEU A 416 4.21 -24.93 9.60
#